data_AF-A0AAV7EAB1-F1
#
_entry.id   AF-A0AAV7EAB1-F1
#
_cell.length_a   1.000
_cell.length_b   1.000
_cell.length_c   1.000
_cell.angle_alpha   90.00
_cell.angle_beta   90.00
_cell.angle_gamma   90.00
#
_symmetry.space_group_name_H-M   'P 1'
#
loop_
_entity.id
_entity.type
_entity.pdbx_description
1 polymer ?
#
loop_
_entity_poly.entity_id
_entity_poly.type
_entity_poly.pdbx_seq_one_letter_code
_entity_poly.pdbx_strand_id
1 'polypeptide(L)'
;MIPERLFGVEILLKSKIEKCEKHSDLDRLDCKQKIVVNLAVPSRSSGGESSIVAELVETEDNATHQMQTIRTPPIITVNKSAAYALYEITYIRDVPFKAEEHTVRTRKCEPDASAKIVKSCERLKDQSVVDTLLKGKANTAHCLRFSQDWFHVFEIGRRSLGFNVRIQVKKGTKTSEVVVGPANRTALSNDNFLRVHLFGDFVGYTSIPSFEDLYLVIPRQGSEDRPQNLGRNFSMWMLLERPDFCSGTLGSCLHNQLRDFWHADQYEIENNLLPQYRVEGRFERINEHPGR
;
A
#
# COMPACT_ATOMS: atom_id res chain seq x y z
N MET A 1 8.41 -31.79 0.73
CA MET A 1 7.46 -31.03 1.59
C MET A 1 8.22 -30.65 2.85
N ILE A 2 8.80 -29.45 2.89
CA ILE A 2 9.49 -28.96 4.09
C ILE A 2 8.36 -28.55 5.06
N PRO A 3 8.35 -28.99 6.33
CA PRO A 3 7.35 -28.52 7.27
C PRO A 3 7.49 -27.00 7.36
N GLU A 4 6.39 -26.26 7.24
CA GLU A 4 6.35 -24.87 7.71
C GLU A 4 6.81 -24.92 9.17
N ARG A 5 8.06 -24.52 9.43
CA ARG A 5 8.50 -24.25 10.79
C ARG A 5 7.61 -23.13 11.27
N LEU A 6 6.72 -23.41 12.22
CA LEU A 6 6.10 -22.36 13.02
C LEU A 6 7.24 -21.61 13.70
N PHE A 7 7.61 -20.47 13.14
CA PHE A 7 8.50 -19.53 13.81
C PHE A 7 7.68 -18.95 14.97
N GLY A 8 7.99 -19.41 16.17
CA GLY A 8 7.40 -18.92 17.41
C GLY A 8 8.07 -17.64 17.89
N VAL A 9 7.48 -17.02 18.92
CA VAL A 9 8.10 -15.89 19.61
C VAL A 9 9.35 -16.40 20.35
N GLU A 10 10.48 -15.71 20.18
CA GLU A 10 11.75 -16.06 20.83
C GLU A 10 12.09 -15.05 21.93
N ILE A 11 12.55 -15.55 23.08
CA ILE A 11 13.02 -14.71 24.19
C ILE A 11 14.51 -14.45 23.99
N LEU A 12 14.86 -13.19 23.71
CA LEU A 12 16.25 -12.76 23.53
C LEU A 12 16.93 -12.47 24.86
N LEU A 13 16.18 -11.90 25.81
CA LEU A 13 16.70 -11.51 27.11
C LEU A 13 15.60 -11.54 28.16
N LYS A 14 15.95 -11.98 29.38
CA LYS A 14 15.13 -11.90 30.57
C LYS A 14 15.98 -11.35 31.71
N SER A 15 15.54 -10.26 32.33
CA SER A 15 16.23 -9.65 33.46
C SER A 15 15.25 -9.11 34.49
N LYS A 16 15.72 -8.96 35.74
CA LYS A 16 15.02 -8.28 36.82
C LYS A 16 15.68 -6.92 37.02
N ILE A 17 14.90 -5.86 37.02
CA ILE A 17 15.39 -4.47 37.17
C ILE A 17 14.55 -3.73 38.19
N GLU A 18 15.18 -2.87 38.99
CA GLU A 18 14.48 -1.91 39.82
C GLU A 18 14.25 -0.62 39.02
N LYS A 19 13.00 -0.20 38.88
CA LYS A 19 12.63 1.03 38.21
C LYS A 19 12.12 2.03 39.23
N CYS A 20 12.81 3.16 39.37
CA CYS A 20 12.41 4.28 40.21
C CYS A 20 11.80 5.39 39.35
N GLU A 21 10.63 5.90 39.75
CA GLU A 21 9.99 7.07 39.15
C GLU A 21 10.04 8.24 40.15
N LYS A 22 10.51 9.41 39.67
CA LYS A 22 10.52 10.65 40.45
C LYS A 22 9.27 11.45 40.10
N HIS A 23 8.42 11.71 41.09
CA HIS A 23 7.33 12.65 40.94
C HIS A 23 7.83 14.06 41.22
N SER A 24 7.46 15.03 40.38
CA SER A 24 7.98 16.40 40.38
C SER A 24 7.82 17.12 41.73
N ASP A 25 6.83 16.74 42.51
CA ASP A 25 6.41 17.45 43.72
C ASP A 25 6.87 16.79 45.03
N LEU A 26 7.58 15.65 44.96
CA LEU A 26 8.09 14.93 46.13
C LEU A 26 9.56 14.56 45.92
N ASP A 27 10.42 14.85 46.90
CA ASP A 27 11.81 14.37 46.94
C ASP A 27 11.93 12.85 47.15
N ARG A 28 10.81 12.12 47.10
CA ARG A 28 10.73 10.67 47.31
C ARG A 28 10.61 9.94 45.99
N LEU A 29 11.54 9.03 45.74
CA LEU A 29 11.53 8.10 44.60
C LEU A 29 10.59 6.93 44.88
N ASP A 30 9.67 6.63 43.97
CA ASP A 30 8.86 5.40 43.99
C ASP A 30 9.56 4.31 43.18
N CYS A 31 10.23 3.39 43.87
CA CYS A 31 11.00 2.30 43.27
C CYS A 31 10.21 0.99 43.30
N LYS A 32 10.08 0.34 42.14
CA LYS A 32 9.41 -0.95 41.99
C LYS A 32 10.29 -1.93 41.23
N GLN A 33 10.37 -3.16 41.72
CA GLN A 33 11.01 -4.25 40.99
C GLN A 33 10.13 -4.67 39.80
N LYS A 34 10.75 -4.81 38.62
CA LYS A 34 10.11 -5.20 37.37
C LYS A 34 10.91 -6.28 36.68
N ILE A 35 10.24 -7.11 35.89
CA ILE A 35 10.88 -8.06 34.98
C ILE A 35 10.84 -7.46 33.58
N VAL A 36 12.00 -7.41 32.92
CA VAL A 36 12.13 -6.96 31.53
C VAL A 36 12.41 -8.19 30.68
N VAL A 37 11.58 -8.37 29.66
CA VAL A 37 11.71 -9.44 28.68
C VAL A 37 11.86 -8.80 27.30
N ASN A 38 12.91 -9.17 26.58
CA ASN A 38 13.11 -8.78 25.19
C ASN A 38 12.69 -9.95 24.29
N LEU A 39 11.84 -9.67 23.31
CA LEU A 39 11.18 -10.68 22.48
C LEU A 39 11.43 -10.40 21.00
N ALA A 40 11.73 -11.44 20.22
CA ALA A 40 11.65 -11.41 18.77
C ALA A 40 10.30 -12.01 18.35
N VAL A 41 9.46 -11.20 17.71
CA VAL A 41 8.11 -11.59 17.29
C VAL A 41 8.07 -11.69 15.76
N PRO A 42 7.98 -12.90 15.18
CA PRO A 42 7.93 -13.08 13.74
C PRO A 42 6.60 -12.57 13.17
N SER A 43 6.62 -12.13 11.90
CA SER A 43 5.40 -11.69 11.20
C SER A 43 4.44 -12.86 10.98
N ARG A 44 3.13 -12.60 11.08
CA ARG A 44 2.06 -13.61 11.02
C ARG A 44 2.08 -14.61 12.19
N SER A 45 2.70 -14.25 13.32
CA SER A 45 2.58 -15.04 14.54
C SER A 45 1.13 -14.97 15.06
N SER A 46 0.59 -16.10 15.52
CA SER A 46 -0.83 -16.24 15.91
C SER A 46 -1.03 -16.07 17.43
N GLY A 47 0.02 -16.24 18.21
CA GLY A 47 0.01 -16.36 19.66
C GLY A 47 -0.33 -17.77 20.16
N GLY A 48 -0.85 -18.66 19.31
CA GLY A 48 -1.09 -20.07 19.67
C GLY A 48 0.19 -20.90 19.72
N GLU A 49 1.25 -20.43 19.06
CA GLU A 49 2.54 -21.11 18.99
C GLU A 49 3.36 -21.04 20.28
N SER A 50 3.20 -19.97 21.07
CA SER A 50 3.95 -19.76 22.29
C SER A 50 3.23 -18.81 23.23
N SER A 51 3.21 -19.13 24.52
CA SER A 51 2.72 -18.24 25.57
C SER A 51 3.77 -18.08 26.66
N ILE A 52 3.82 -16.88 27.25
CA ILE A 52 4.73 -16.54 28.34
C ILE A 52 3.93 -16.54 29.63
N VAL A 53 4.33 -17.38 30.57
CA VAL A 53 3.70 -17.44 31.90
C VAL A 53 4.54 -16.64 32.88
N ALA A 54 3.95 -15.65 33.54
CA ALA A 54 4.63 -14.86 34.56
C ALA A 54 4.23 -15.34 35.95
N GLU A 55 5.18 -15.92 36.67
CA GLU A 55 4.98 -16.35 38.05
C GLU A 55 5.09 -15.14 38.99
N LEU A 56 4.04 -14.89 39.76
CA LEU A 56 3.97 -13.81 40.75
C LEU A 56 4.03 -14.41 42.14
N VAL A 57 5.09 -14.12 42.87
CA VAL A 57 5.22 -14.49 44.28
C VAL A 57 4.66 -13.35 45.11
N GLU A 58 3.45 -13.55 45.62
CA GLU A 58 2.72 -12.74 46.60
C GLU A 58 2.44 -11.27 46.21
N THR A 59 1.17 -10.87 46.32
CA THR A 59 0.77 -9.45 46.19
C THR A 59 -0.02 -9.04 47.42
N GLU A 60 0.39 -7.93 48.04
CA GLU A 60 -0.38 -7.28 49.10
C GLU A 60 -1.56 -6.53 48.47
N ASP A 61 -2.77 -6.88 48.89
CA ASP A 61 -3.99 -6.24 48.40
C ASP A 61 -4.20 -4.90 49.11
N ASN A 62 -4.17 -3.80 48.34
CA ASN A 62 -4.27 -2.41 48.86
C ASN A 62 -5.56 -2.15 49.67
N ALA A 63 -6.60 -2.96 49.48
CA ALA A 63 -7.88 -2.80 50.18
C ALA A 63 -7.93 -3.52 51.54
N THR A 64 -7.12 -4.56 51.75
CA THR A 64 -7.29 -5.47 52.90
C THR A 64 -6.00 -5.74 53.69
N HIS A 65 -4.83 -5.28 53.23
CA HIS A 65 -3.52 -5.58 53.83
C HIS A 65 -3.29 -7.08 54.05
N GLN A 66 -3.98 -7.94 53.29
CA GLN A 66 -3.77 -9.38 53.31
C GLN A 66 -2.84 -9.77 52.18
N MET A 67 -1.83 -10.58 52.52
CA MET A 67 -0.97 -11.23 51.52
C MET A 67 -1.80 -12.24 50.75
N GLN A 68 -2.06 -11.96 49.47
CA GLN A 68 -2.74 -12.90 48.58
C GLN A 68 -1.73 -13.51 47.62
N THR A 69 -1.67 -14.84 47.61
CA THR A 69 -1.01 -15.61 46.56
C THR A 69 -1.92 -15.63 45.34
N ILE A 70 -1.42 -15.14 44.21
CA ILE A 70 -2.10 -15.28 42.92
C ILE A 70 -2.05 -16.76 42.54
N ARG A 71 -3.16 -17.48 42.73
CA ARG A 71 -3.26 -18.93 42.47
C ARG A 71 -3.09 -19.30 41.00
N THR A 72 -3.33 -18.36 40.08
CA THR A 72 -3.20 -18.58 38.63
C THR A 72 -2.29 -17.51 38.01
N PRO A 73 -1.08 -17.88 37.55
CA PRO A 73 -0.14 -16.91 37.01
C PRO A 73 -0.69 -16.26 35.73
N PRO A 74 -0.44 -14.96 35.51
CA PRO A 74 -0.81 -14.32 34.26
C PRO A 74 -0.16 -14.99 33.05
N ILE A 75 -0.97 -15.22 32.02
CA ILE A 75 -0.54 -15.74 30.72
C ILE A 75 -0.49 -14.57 29.74
N ILE A 76 0.67 -14.37 29.11
CA ILE A 76 0.91 -13.35 28.10
C ILE A 76 1.04 -14.03 26.75
N THR A 77 0.20 -13.61 25.81
CA THR A 77 0.19 -14.09 24.44
C THR A 77 0.49 -12.93 23.51
N VAL A 78 1.40 -13.12 22.56
CA VAL A 78 1.83 -12.08 21.62
C VAL A 78 1.57 -12.56 20.20
N ASN A 79 0.87 -11.76 19.41
CA ASN A 79 0.66 -12.03 18.00
C ASN A 79 1.01 -10.81 17.14
N LYS A 80 1.47 -11.02 15.91
CA LYS A 80 1.88 -9.97 14.97
C LYS A 80 1.19 -10.17 13.63
N SER A 81 0.53 -9.13 13.13
CA SER A 81 -0.13 -9.16 11.83
C SER A 81 0.87 -9.39 10.70
N ALA A 82 0.37 -9.76 9.52
CA ALA A 82 1.19 -9.70 8.31
C ALA A 82 1.70 -8.27 8.09
N ALA A 83 2.99 -8.11 7.79
CA ALA A 83 3.55 -6.83 7.44
C ALA A 83 3.10 -6.41 6.02
N TYR A 84 2.98 -5.13 5.78
CA TYR A 84 2.68 -4.56 4.46
C TYR A 84 3.52 -3.30 4.23
N ALA A 85 3.82 -3.02 2.97
CA ALA A 85 4.45 -1.78 2.54
C ALA A 85 3.37 -0.84 2.01
N LEU A 86 3.26 0.34 2.60
CA LEU A 86 2.38 1.41 2.14
C LEU A 86 3.22 2.44 1.40
N TYR A 87 2.81 2.76 0.18
CA TYR A 87 3.47 3.76 -0.65
C TYR A 87 2.58 5.00 -0.73
N GLU A 88 3.17 6.17 -0.49
CA GLU A 88 2.49 7.44 -0.70
C GLU A 88 2.26 7.64 -2.20
N ILE A 89 1.07 8.07 -2.60
CA ILE A 89 0.75 8.33 -4.00
C ILE A 89 0.27 9.77 -4.18
N THR A 90 0.75 10.44 -5.23
CA THR A 90 0.36 11.81 -5.57
C THR A 90 -0.24 11.82 -6.97
N TYR A 91 -1.50 12.26 -7.08
CA TYR A 91 -2.19 12.34 -8.37
C TYR A 91 -1.54 13.39 -9.28
N ILE A 92 -1.31 13.02 -10.53
CA ILE A 92 -0.69 13.90 -11.55
C ILE A 92 -1.73 14.35 -12.58
N ARG A 93 -2.32 13.40 -13.31
CA ARG A 93 -3.26 13.66 -14.42
C ARG A 93 -3.96 12.40 -14.87
N ASP A 94 -4.98 12.59 -15.69
CA ASP A 94 -5.60 11.55 -16.50
C ASP A 94 -4.89 11.39 -17.84
N VAL A 95 -4.78 10.14 -18.30
CA VAL A 95 -4.26 9.77 -19.63
C VAL A 95 -5.21 8.78 -20.31
N PRO A 96 -5.35 8.83 -21.64
CA PRO A 96 -6.16 7.87 -22.36
C PRO A 96 -5.47 6.50 -22.41
N PHE A 97 -6.25 5.41 -22.35
CA PHE A 97 -5.72 4.05 -22.52
C PHE A 97 -5.04 3.85 -23.88
N LYS A 98 -5.64 4.45 -24.91
CA LYS A 98 -5.14 4.41 -26.28
C LYS A 98 -5.44 5.72 -27.00
N ALA A 99 -4.44 6.23 -27.69
CA ALA A 99 -4.61 7.27 -28.69
C ALA A 99 -4.48 6.65 -30.09
N GLU A 100 -5.39 6.98 -31.00
CA GLU A 100 -5.45 6.44 -32.36
C GLU A 100 -5.41 7.56 -33.38
N GLU A 101 -4.64 7.36 -34.45
CA GLU A 101 -4.69 8.19 -35.64
C GLU A 101 -5.79 7.67 -36.57
N HIS A 102 -6.76 8.52 -36.88
CA HIS A 102 -7.76 8.25 -37.91
C HIS A 102 -7.40 8.98 -39.19
N THR A 103 -7.54 8.28 -40.32
CA THR A 103 -7.30 8.86 -41.65
C THR A 103 -8.61 8.95 -42.44
N VAL A 104 -8.89 10.13 -42.98
CA VAL A 104 -10.06 10.38 -43.84
C VAL A 104 -9.59 10.88 -45.20
N ARG A 105 -9.96 10.17 -46.27
CA ARG A 105 -9.71 10.64 -47.65
C ARG A 105 -10.70 11.74 -48.02
N THR A 106 -10.18 12.89 -48.42
CA THR A 106 -10.96 14.08 -48.81
C THR A 106 -10.53 14.57 -50.20
N ARG A 107 -11.30 15.47 -50.82
CA ARG A 107 -10.95 16.09 -52.13
C ARG A 107 -10.55 17.56 -52.02
N LYS A 108 -10.65 18.14 -50.83
CA LYS A 108 -10.13 19.47 -50.48
C LYS A 108 -9.92 19.39 -48.97
N CYS A 109 -8.71 19.69 -48.49
CA CYS A 109 -8.40 19.60 -47.08
C CYS A 109 -7.72 20.89 -46.67
N GLU A 110 -8.40 21.70 -45.88
CA GLU A 110 -7.83 22.82 -45.15
C GLU A 110 -7.91 22.45 -43.65
N PRO A 111 -6.99 22.90 -42.79
CA PRO A 111 -6.97 22.51 -41.37
C PRO A 111 -8.28 22.79 -40.64
N ASP A 112 -9.01 23.82 -41.07
CA ASP A 112 -10.29 24.36 -40.58
C ASP A 112 -11.51 23.90 -41.40
N ALA A 113 -11.34 22.94 -42.30
CA ALA A 113 -12.43 22.41 -43.12
C ALA A 113 -13.58 21.83 -42.28
N SER A 114 -14.81 22.09 -42.72
CA SER A 114 -16.03 21.68 -42.00
C SER A 114 -16.21 20.15 -41.88
N ALA A 115 -17.04 19.73 -40.91
CA ALA A 115 -17.42 18.33 -40.67
C ALA A 115 -17.85 17.55 -41.93
N LYS A 116 -18.49 18.25 -42.89
CA LYS A 116 -18.95 17.66 -44.15
C LYS A 116 -17.79 17.17 -45.03
N ILE A 117 -16.61 17.76 -44.87
CA ILE A 117 -15.40 17.47 -45.63
C ILE A 117 -14.50 16.49 -44.86
N VAL A 118 -14.22 16.77 -43.58
CA VAL A 118 -13.26 15.98 -42.76
C VAL A 118 -13.91 14.84 -41.96
N LYS A 119 -15.25 14.74 -41.95
CA LYS A 119 -16.03 13.67 -41.31
C LYS A 119 -15.61 13.42 -39.86
N SER A 120 -15.18 12.20 -39.54
CA SER A 120 -14.71 11.78 -38.22
C SER A 120 -13.44 12.47 -37.75
N CYS A 121 -12.82 13.33 -38.55
CA CYS A 121 -11.71 14.22 -38.15
C CYS A 121 -12.16 15.65 -37.81
N GLU A 122 -13.45 15.87 -37.61
CA GLU A 122 -13.96 17.16 -37.12
C GLU A 122 -13.36 17.57 -35.76
N ARG A 123 -13.07 18.86 -35.59
CA ARG A 123 -12.56 19.42 -34.34
C ARG A 123 -13.59 19.34 -33.20
N LEU A 124 -13.14 19.26 -31.95
CA LEU A 124 -14.02 19.42 -30.78
C LEU A 124 -14.45 20.90 -30.68
N LYS A 125 -15.56 21.23 -31.34
CA LYS A 125 -16.28 22.52 -31.40
C LYS A 125 -15.46 23.75 -31.77
N ASP A 126 -15.67 24.23 -33.01
CA ASP A 126 -16.00 25.65 -33.24
C ASP A 126 -16.72 25.84 -34.59
N GLN A 127 -17.49 26.93 -34.66
CA GLN A 127 -18.50 27.33 -35.64
C GLN A 127 -18.39 26.81 -37.09
N SER A 128 -19.56 26.49 -37.66
CA SER A 128 -19.74 26.06 -39.04
C SER A 128 -19.29 27.13 -40.05
N VAL A 129 -18.11 26.95 -40.64
CA VAL A 129 -17.73 27.64 -41.88
C VAL A 129 -18.38 26.89 -43.05
N VAL A 130 -19.14 27.61 -43.86
CA VAL A 130 -19.86 27.05 -45.01
C VAL A 130 -18.88 26.84 -46.17
N ASP A 131 -18.29 25.65 -46.25
CA ASP A 131 -17.47 25.28 -47.41
C ASP A 131 -18.37 24.79 -48.56
N THR A 132 -18.25 25.43 -49.71
CA THR A 132 -18.94 25.04 -50.95
C THR A 132 -18.27 23.84 -51.63
N LEU A 133 -19.10 22.92 -52.13
CA LEU A 133 -18.72 21.62 -52.70
C LEU A 133 -18.14 21.75 -54.12
N LEU A 134 -16.95 22.34 -54.26
CA LEU A 134 -16.18 22.30 -55.51
C LEU A 134 -15.10 21.21 -55.43
N LYS A 135 -15.08 20.29 -56.40
CA LYS A 135 -14.22 19.08 -56.41
C LYS A 135 -12.75 19.47 -56.65
N GLY A 136 -11.96 19.58 -55.58
CA GLY A 136 -10.50 19.80 -55.62
C GLY A 136 -9.66 18.52 -55.75
N LYS A 137 -8.33 18.65 -55.55
CA LYS A 137 -7.35 17.55 -55.57
C LYS A 137 -7.55 16.58 -54.38
N ALA A 138 -7.37 15.28 -54.60
CA ALA A 138 -7.43 14.29 -53.54
C ALA A 138 -6.39 14.58 -52.44
N ASN A 139 -6.82 14.55 -51.18
CA ASN A 139 -6.03 14.79 -49.98
C ASN A 139 -6.40 13.76 -48.90
N THR A 140 -5.59 13.68 -47.84
CA THR A 140 -5.89 12.89 -46.64
C THR A 140 -5.85 13.79 -45.41
N ALA A 141 -6.88 13.70 -44.58
CA ALA A 141 -6.90 14.29 -43.26
C ALA A 141 -6.47 13.23 -42.25
N HIS A 142 -5.57 13.61 -41.34
CA HIS A 142 -5.07 12.78 -40.24
C HIS A 142 -5.47 13.45 -38.93
N CYS A 143 -6.13 12.72 -38.04
CA CYS A 143 -6.58 13.28 -36.77
C CYS A 143 -6.34 12.32 -35.60
N LEU A 144 -5.98 12.88 -34.46
CA LEU A 144 -5.80 12.14 -33.22
C LEU A 144 -7.15 11.98 -32.51
N ARG A 145 -7.48 10.75 -32.14
CA ARG A 145 -8.64 10.42 -31.30
C ARG A 145 -8.18 9.64 -30.08
N PHE A 146 -8.92 9.78 -28.99
CA PHE A 146 -8.65 9.11 -27.73
C PHE A 146 -9.73 8.08 -27.44
N SER A 147 -9.35 6.96 -26.82
CA SER A 147 -10.28 5.96 -26.31
C SER A 147 -11.23 6.55 -25.26
N GLN A 148 -12.36 5.88 -25.05
CA GLN A 148 -13.27 6.20 -23.95
C GLN A 148 -12.71 5.77 -22.58
N ASP A 149 -11.77 4.82 -22.57
CA ASP A 149 -11.10 4.38 -21.36
C ASP A 149 -9.98 5.35 -21.00
N TRP A 150 -10.04 5.87 -19.77
CA TRP A 150 -9.07 6.80 -19.19
C TRP A 150 -8.47 6.20 -17.91
N PHE A 151 -7.25 6.61 -17.59
CA PHE A 151 -6.49 6.13 -16.46
C PHE A 151 -5.92 7.31 -15.68
N HIS A 152 -5.96 7.20 -14.35
CA HIS A 152 -5.27 8.09 -13.44
C HIS A 152 -3.79 7.72 -13.37
N VAL A 153 -2.92 8.73 -13.42
CA VAL A 153 -1.48 8.60 -13.21
C VAL A 153 -1.11 9.17 -11.86
N PHE A 154 -0.39 8.39 -11.07
CA PHE A 154 0.12 8.77 -9.77
C PHE A 154 1.64 8.66 -9.72
N GLU A 155 2.30 9.64 -9.13
CA GLU A 155 3.66 9.48 -8.64
C GLU A 155 3.66 8.66 -7.37
N ILE A 156 4.63 7.76 -7.27
CA ILE A 156 4.86 6.96 -6.08
C ILE A 156 5.97 7.61 -5.27
N GLY A 157 5.67 7.94 -4.03
CA GLY A 157 6.59 8.57 -3.08
C GLY A 157 7.18 7.56 -2.11
N ARG A 158 7.36 8.02 -0.87
CA ARG A 158 8.05 7.24 0.15
C ARG A 158 7.25 6.02 0.56
N ARG A 159 8.00 4.97 0.89
CA ARG A 159 7.46 3.74 1.46
C ARG A 159 7.50 3.79 2.99
N SER A 160 6.41 3.37 3.62
CA SER A 160 6.31 3.10 5.05
C SER A 160 5.95 1.63 5.31
N LEU A 161 6.48 1.06 6.39
CA LEU A 161 6.16 -0.31 6.80
C LEU A 161 5.01 -0.27 7.82
N GLY A 162 3.98 -1.08 7.61
CA GLY A 162 2.84 -1.20 8.51
C GLY A 162 2.67 -2.63 9.03
N PHE A 163 2.39 -2.74 10.32
CA PHE A 163 1.97 -3.97 11.00
C PHE A 163 1.45 -3.62 12.41
N ASN A 164 0.70 -4.53 13.01
CA ASN A 164 0.23 -4.42 14.39
C ASN A 164 0.72 -5.62 15.19
N VAL A 165 1.26 -5.37 16.38
CA VAL A 165 1.56 -6.38 17.39
C VAL A 165 0.54 -6.25 18.50
N ARG A 166 -0.19 -7.33 18.77
CA ARG A 166 -1.24 -7.39 19.77
C ARG A 166 -0.76 -8.30 20.89
N ILE A 167 -0.79 -7.77 22.11
CA ILE A 167 -0.35 -8.46 23.31
C ILE A 167 -1.57 -8.61 24.21
N GLN A 168 -1.91 -9.86 24.51
CA GLN A 168 -3.01 -10.23 25.38
C GLN A 168 -2.45 -10.70 26.71
N VAL A 169 -3.01 -10.20 27.80
CA VAL A 169 -2.69 -10.62 29.16
C VAL A 169 -3.94 -11.18 29.81
N LYS A 170 -3.91 -12.46 30.16
CA LYS A 170 -4.99 -13.16 30.85
C LYS A 170 -4.63 -13.33 32.33
N LYS A 171 -5.45 -12.76 33.21
CA LYS A 171 -5.36 -12.85 34.68
C LYS A 171 -6.61 -13.54 35.22
N GLY A 172 -6.52 -14.83 35.49
CA GLY A 172 -7.69 -15.65 35.81
C GLY A 172 -8.71 -15.63 34.67
N THR A 173 -9.87 -15.00 34.88
CA THR A 173 -10.94 -14.84 33.88
C THR A 173 -10.87 -13.51 33.12
N LYS A 174 -10.12 -12.53 33.61
CA LYS A 174 -10.01 -11.20 32.98
C LYS A 174 -8.95 -11.23 31.89
N THR A 175 -9.31 -10.72 30.72
CA THR A 175 -8.38 -10.55 29.59
C THR A 175 -8.23 -9.06 29.30
N SER A 176 -7.00 -8.61 29.16
CA SER A 176 -6.65 -7.25 28.74
C SER A 176 -5.80 -7.33 27.48
N GLU A 177 -5.90 -6.32 26.62
CA GLU A 177 -5.23 -6.29 25.33
C GLU A 177 -4.59 -4.93 25.12
N VAL A 178 -3.36 -4.93 24.61
CA VAL A 178 -2.66 -3.74 24.15
C VAL A 178 -2.15 -3.98 22.73
N VAL A 179 -2.19 -2.93 21.91
CA VAL A 179 -1.75 -2.99 20.51
C VAL A 179 -0.66 -1.93 20.31
N VAL A 180 0.45 -2.36 19.71
CA VAL A 180 1.54 -1.47 19.30
C VAL A 180 1.85 -1.67 17.81
N GLY A 181 2.39 -0.64 17.17
CA GLY A 181 2.79 -0.67 15.78
C GLY A 181 3.73 0.48 15.44
N PRO A 182 4.18 0.61 14.18
CA PRO A 182 5.10 1.66 13.75
C PRO A 182 4.63 3.09 14.08
N ALA A 183 3.31 3.34 14.02
CA ALA A 183 2.69 4.61 14.38
C ALA A 183 2.60 4.84 15.90
N ASN A 184 2.24 3.80 16.66
CA ASN A 184 2.10 3.84 18.12
C ASN A 184 3.01 2.78 18.77
N ARG A 185 4.25 3.16 19.09
CA ARG A 185 5.29 2.21 19.52
C ARG A 185 5.22 1.82 20.99
N THR A 186 4.47 2.55 21.80
CA THR A 186 4.36 2.33 23.24
C THR A 186 2.92 2.15 23.65
N ALA A 187 2.66 1.14 24.47
CA ALA A 187 1.36 0.94 25.10
C ALA A 187 1.54 0.54 26.56
N LEU A 188 0.56 0.91 27.37
CA LEU A 188 0.45 0.55 28.78
C LEU A 188 -0.88 -0.15 28.98
N SER A 189 -0.88 -1.27 29.70
CA SER A 189 -2.12 -1.94 30.12
C SER A 189 -2.89 -1.05 31.10
N ASN A 190 -4.22 -1.15 31.10
CA ASN A 190 -5.11 -0.34 31.94
C ASN A 190 -4.80 -0.45 33.46
N ASP A 191 -4.24 -1.58 33.88
CA ASP A 191 -3.87 -1.87 35.26
C ASP A 191 -2.38 -1.58 35.56
N ASN A 192 -1.67 -0.92 34.64
CA ASN A 192 -0.24 -0.61 34.70
C ASN A 192 0.69 -1.83 34.89
N PHE A 193 0.19 -3.05 34.75
CA PHE A 193 0.97 -4.28 34.93
C PHE A 193 1.97 -4.50 33.78
N LEU A 194 1.50 -4.29 32.56
CA LEU A 194 2.30 -4.50 31.35
C LEU A 194 2.60 -3.15 30.69
N ARG A 195 3.88 -2.91 30.41
CA ARG A 195 4.35 -1.83 29.54
C ARG A 195 5.05 -2.44 28.34
N VAL A 196 4.60 -2.08 27.14
CA VAL A 196 5.15 -2.58 25.88
C VAL A 196 5.84 -1.43 25.15
N HIS A 197 7.02 -1.71 24.62
CA HIS A 197 7.78 -0.79 23.79
C HIS A 197 8.30 -1.53 22.54
N LEU A 198 7.90 -1.05 21.36
CA LEU A 198 8.40 -1.54 20.08
C LEU A 198 9.69 -0.80 19.72
N PHE A 199 10.84 -1.51 19.80
CA PHE A 199 12.14 -0.93 19.47
C PHE A 199 12.36 -0.76 17.96
N GLY A 200 12.00 -1.76 17.17
CA GLY A 200 12.24 -1.80 15.73
C GLY A 200 11.97 -3.18 15.15
N ASP A 201 12.36 -3.38 13.91
CA ASP A 201 12.29 -4.67 13.22
C ASP A 201 13.71 -5.11 12.85
N PHE A 202 13.97 -6.41 12.87
CA PHE A 202 15.23 -6.94 12.35
C PHE A 202 15.26 -6.77 10.83
N VAL A 203 16.42 -6.45 10.27
CA VAL A 203 16.58 -6.32 8.83
C VAL A 203 16.30 -7.68 8.17
N GLY A 204 15.38 -7.70 7.21
CA GLY A 204 15.07 -8.89 6.43
C GLY A 204 16.16 -9.21 5.42
N TYR A 205 16.27 -10.49 5.04
CA TYR A 205 17.18 -10.95 3.99
C TYR A 205 16.72 -10.57 2.58
N THR A 206 15.50 -10.08 2.43
CA THR A 206 14.89 -9.69 1.16
C THR A 206 14.49 -8.22 1.23
N SER A 207 14.96 -7.45 0.25
CA SER A 207 14.61 -6.03 0.12
C SER A 207 13.17 -5.88 -0.37
N ILE A 208 12.46 -4.91 0.21
CA ILE A 208 11.15 -4.49 -0.29
C ILE A 208 11.39 -3.47 -1.41
N PRO A 209 10.80 -3.64 -2.60
CA PRO A 209 11.09 -2.78 -3.73
C PRO A 209 10.70 -1.32 -3.46
N SER A 210 11.50 -0.40 -4.01
CA SER A 210 11.12 1.01 -4.14
C SER A 210 10.53 1.24 -5.52
N PHE A 211 9.57 2.14 -5.62
CA PHE A 211 8.93 2.51 -6.89
C PHE A 211 8.99 4.02 -7.12
N GLU A 212 9.90 4.73 -6.45
CA GLU A 212 10.03 6.19 -6.54
C GLU A 212 10.22 6.67 -7.99
N ASP A 213 10.92 5.89 -8.83
CA ASP A 213 11.16 6.20 -10.24
C ASP A 213 10.06 5.70 -11.20
N LEU A 214 8.93 5.22 -10.65
CA LEU A 214 7.81 4.71 -11.43
C LEU A 214 6.56 5.58 -11.24
N TYR A 215 5.66 5.50 -12.21
CA TYR A 215 4.28 5.92 -12.12
C TYR A 215 3.39 4.72 -11.84
N LEU A 216 2.40 4.91 -10.96
CA LEU A 216 1.27 3.99 -10.81
C LEU A 216 0.12 4.47 -11.69
N VAL A 217 -0.36 3.58 -12.56
CA VAL A 217 -1.44 3.87 -13.49
C VAL A 217 -2.64 2.98 -13.20
N ILE A 218 -3.81 3.60 -12.97
CA ILE A 218 -5.03 2.96 -12.47
C ILE A 218 -6.21 3.37 -13.35
N PRO A 219 -7.11 2.45 -13.74
CA PRO A 219 -8.30 2.82 -14.51
C PRO A 219 -9.15 3.85 -13.77
N ARG A 220 -9.59 4.89 -14.49
CA ARG A 220 -10.49 5.89 -13.93
C ARG A 220 -11.83 5.26 -13.57
N GLN A 221 -12.27 5.48 -12.33
CA GLN A 221 -13.61 5.13 -11.88
C GLN A 221 -14.49 6.37 -11.81
N GLY A 222 -15.50 6.44 -12.66
CA GLY A 222 -16.44 7.57 -12.70
C GLY A 222 -15.95 8.76 -13.53
N SER A 223 -16.64 9.89 -13.39
CA SER A 223 -16.41 11.11 -14.17
C SER A 223 -15.75 12.25 -13.37
N GLU A 224 -15.37 12.02 -12.11
CA GLU A 224 -14.70 13.05 -11.29
C GLU A 224 -13.19 13.10 -11.56
N ASP A 225 -12.63 14.32 -11.57
CA ASP A 225 -11.21 14.61 -11.88
C ASP A 225 -10.22 14.11 -10.81
N ARG A 226 -10.71 13.71 -9.62
CA ARG A 226 -9.91 13.09 -8.55
C ARG A 226 -10.58 11.83 -8.04
N PRO A 227 -9.88 10.69 -8.01
CA PRO A 227 -10.46 9.44 -7.54
C PRO A 227 -10.62 9.44 -6.02
N GLN A 228 -11.85 9.36 -5.54
CA GLN A 228 -12.15 9.02 -4.14
C GLN A 228 -11.91 7.53 -3.85
N ASN A 229 -11.97 6.70 -4.89
CA ASN A 229 -11.75 5.25 -4.83
C ASN A 229 -10.84 4.81 -5.98
N LEU A 230 -9.75 4.12 -5.66
CA LEU A 230 -8.78 3.60 -6.62
C LEU A 230 -9.29 2.33 -7.36
N GLY A 231 -10.41 1.78 -6.94
CA GLY A 231 -10.96 0.55 -7.51
C GLY A 231 -10.31 -0.73 -6.98
N ARG A 232 -10.77 -1.86 -7.53
CA ARG A 232 -10.34 -3.23 -7.15
C ARG A 232 -9.85 -4.07 -8.34
N ASN A 233 -9.84 -3.51 -9.54
CA ASN A 233 -9.41 -4.24 -10.73
C ASN A 233 -7.88 -4.16 -10.89
N PHE A 234 -7.16 -4.91 -10.05
CA PHE A 234 -5.69 -4.89 -10.02
C PHE A 234 -5.06 -5.45 -11.31
N SER A 235 -5.80 -6.23 -12.10
CA SER A 235 -5.39 -6.71 -13.42
C SER A 235 -5.07 -5.58 -14.42
N MET A 236 -5.64 -4.40 -14.18
CA MET A 236 -5.45 -3.21 -15.02
C MET A 236 -4.51 -2.18 -14.39
N TRP A 237 -4.03 -2.42 -13.17
CA TRP A 237 -3.07 -1.54 -12.52
C TRP A 237 -1.69 -1.82 -13.09
N MET A 238 -0.97 -0.77 -13.49
CA MET A 238 0.36 -0.88 -14.08
C MET A 238 1.36 0.02 -13.37
N LEU A 239 2.60 -0.45 -13.27
CA LEU A 239 3.77 0.33 -12.87
C LEU A 239 4.61 0.60 -14.11
N LEU A 240 4.78 1.87 -14.45
CA LEU A 240 5.50 2.30 -15.65
C LEU A 240 6.66 3.20 -15.27
N GLU A 241 7.78 3.04 -15.95
CA GLU A 241 8.92 3.96 -15.81
C GLU A 241 8.49 5.38 -16.20
N ARG A 242 9.05 6.38 -15.52
CA ARG A 242 8.83 7.79 -15.89
C ARG A 242 9.61 8.07 -17.19
N PRO A 243 8.94 8.30 -18.34
CA PRO A 243 9.67 8.46 -19.58
C PRO A 243 10.38 9.81 -19.64
N ASP A 244 11.62 9.81 -20.12
CA ASP A 244 12.31 11.02 -20.57
C ASP A 244 11.69 11.50 -21.89
N PHE A 245 10.65 12.32 -21.76
CA PHE A 245 9.87 12.89 -22.87
C PHE A 245 10.70 13.58 -23.96
N CYS A 246 11.95 13.96 -23.69
CA CYS A 246 12.76 14.81 -24.56
C CYS A 246 13.47 14.10 -25.74
N SER A 247 13.24 12.81 -26.00
CA SER A 247 14.10 12.02 -26.92
C SER A 247 13.40 11.27 -28.08
N GLY A 248 12.09 11.44 -28.31
CA GLY A 248 11.35 10.67 -29.33
C GLY A 248 11.51 11.14 -30.79
N THR A 249 11.62 10.18 -31.72
CA THR A 249 11.67 10.43 -33.19
C THR A 249 10.29 10.68 -33.81
N LEU A 250 10.22 11.30 -35.00
CA LEU A 250 8.95 11.52 -35.71
C LEU A 250 8.24 10.19 -36.06
N GLY A 251 6.97 10.03 -35.71
CA GLY A 251 6.22 8.76 -35.80
C GLY A 251 6.23 7.91 -34.52
N SER A 252 7.08 8.24 -33.53
CA SER A 252 7.10 7.57 -32.21
C SER A 252 5.94 7.96 -31.28
N CYS A 253 5.15 8.97 -31.63
CA CYS A 253 4.24 9.66 -30.70
C CYS A 253 3.05 8.81 -30.21
N LEU A 254 2.64 7.78 -30.96
CA LEU A 254 1.49 6.91 -30.63
C LEU A 254 1.88 5.46 -30.34
N HIS A 255 3.18 5.18 -30.19
CA HIS A 255 3.68 3.90 -29.71
C HIS A 255 3.91 3.94 -28.20
N ASN A 256 4.08 2.77 -27.57
CA ASN A 256 4.32 2.64 -26.13
C ASN A 256 3.22 3.33 -25.30
N GLN A 257 1.97 3.18 -25.74
CA GLN A 257 0.80 3.64 -25.01
C GLN A 257 0.44 2.64 -23.90
N LEU A 258 -0.41 3.02 -22.96
CA LEU A 258 -0.87 2.12 -21.88
C LEU A 258 -1.41 0.79 -22.41
N ARG A 259 -2.16 0.84 -23.51
CA ARG A 259 -2.66 -0.35 -24.21
C ARG A 259 -1.53 -1.28 -24.67
N ASP A 260 -0.42 -0.75 -25.16
CA ASP A 260 0.66 -1.57 -25.71
C ASP A 260 1.35 -2.36 -24.59
N PHE A 261 1.64 -1.72 -23.45
CA PHE A 261 2.18 -2.37 -22.26
C PHE A 261 1.22 -3.45 -21.72
N TRP A 262 -0.07 -3.15 -21.71
CA TRP A 262 -1.08 -4.10 -21.25
C TRP A 262 -1.17 -5.35 -22.14
N HIS A 263 -1.07 -5.20 -23.47
CA HIS A 263 -1.06 -6.32 -24.42
C HIS A 263 0.25 -7.11 -24.35
N ALA A 264 1.39 -6.44 -24.12
CA ALA A 264 2.66 -7.12 -23.90
C ALA A 264 2.59 -8.07 -22.70
N ASP A 265 2.08 -7.61 -21.55
CA ASP A 265 1.88 -8.46 -20.38
C ASP A 265 0.82 -9.54 -20.60
N GLN A 266 -0.23 -9.25 -21.37
CA GLN A 266 -1.24 -10.25 -21.70
C GLN A 266 -0.61 -11.43 -22.43
N TYR A 267 0.27 -11.15 -23.40
CA TYR A 267 1.03 -12.16 -24.12
C TYR A 267 1.97 -12.94 -23.18
N GLU A 268 2.67 -12.27 -22.26
CA GLU A 268 3.52 -12.94 -21.27
C GLU A 268 2.72 -13.90 -20.38
N ILE A 269 1.60 -13.43 -19.83
CA ILE A 269 0.71 -14.22 -18.97
C ILE A 269 0.16 -15.44 -19.70
N GLU A 270 -0.28 -15.28 -20.96
CA GLU A 270 -0.77 -16.38 -21.80
C GLU A 270 0.30 -17.46 -22.05
N ASN A 271 1.57 -17.08 -21.98
CA ASN A 271 2.72 -17.98 -22.09
C ASN A 271 3.27 -18.45 -20.72
N ASN A 272 2.52 -18.26 -19.64
CA ASN A 272 2.92 -18.59 -18.26
C ASN A 272 4.20 -17.88 -17.79
N LEU A 273 4.47 -16.69 -18.33
CA LEU A 273 5.54 -15.81 -17.88
C LEU A 273 5.00 -14.77 -16.88
N LEU A 274 5.88 -14.24 -16.05
CA LEU A 274 5.52 -13.15 -15.12
C LEU A 274 5.38 -11.85 -15.91
N PRO A 275 4.29 -11.09 -15.71
CA PRO A 275 4.12 -9.81 -16.39
C PRO A 275 5.17 -8.79 -15.95
N GLN A 276 5.51 -7.86 -16.83
CA GLN A 276 6.49 -6.82 -16.58
C GLN A 276 5.88 -5.54 -15.99
N TYR A 277 4.66 -5.15 -16.37
CA TYR A 277 4.07 -3.85 -16.02
C TYR A 277 2.91 -3.97 -15.03
N ARG A 278 2.06 -4.98 -15.16
CA ARG A 278 0.87 -5.23 -14.33
C ARG A 278 1.27 -5.52 -12.90
N VAL A 279 0.47 -5.02 -11.95
CA VAL A 279 0.70 -5.26 -10.52
C VAL A 279 0.26 -6.67 -10.12
N GLU A 280 -0.87 -7.13 -10.65
CA GLU A 280 -1.39 -8.48 -10.39
C GLU A 280 -0.46 -9.56 -10.95
N GLY A 281 -0.26 -10.63 -10.17
CA GLY A 281 0.66 -11.72 -10.50
C GLY A 281 2.10 -11.49 -10.02
N ARG A 282 2.53 -10.24 -9.81
CA ARG A 282 3.86 -9.89 -9.27
C ARG A 282 3.87 -9.61 -7.78
N PHE A 283 2.75 -9.11 -7.25
CA PHE A 283 2.62 -8.72 -5.85
C PHE A 283 1.41 -9.40 -5.20
N GLU A 284 1.56 -9.73 -3.92
CA GLU A 284 0.52 -10.36 -3.10
C GLU A 284 -0.20 -9.32 -2.23
N ARG A 285 -1.47 -9.61 -1.87
CA ARG A 285 -2.29 -8.81 -0.94
C ARG A 285 -2.38 -7.33 -1.30
N ILE A 286 -2.60 -7.08 -2.60
CA ILE A 286 -2.61 -5.73 -3.17
C ILE A 286 -3.74 -4.91 -2.53
N ASN A 287 -3.36 -3.83 -1.86
CA ASN A 287 -4.29 -2.87 -1.25
C ASN A 287 -5.26 -3.50 -0.22
N GLU A 288 -4.78 -4.50 0.53
CA GLU A 288 -5.46 -5.20 1.65
C GLU A 288 -4.99 -4.70 3.03
N HIS A 289 -4.50 -3.46 3.14
CA HIS A 289 -4.07 -2.91 4.43
C HIS A 289 -5.26 -2.43 5.28
N PRO A 290 -5.14 -2.37 6.63
CA PRO A 290 -6.20 -1.85 7.50
C PRO A 290 -6.50 -0.37 7.22
N GLY A 291 -7.78 0.04 7.39
CA GLY A 291 -8.21 1.44 7.29
C GLY A 291 -8.65 1.91 5.89
N ARG A 292 -9.13 0.99 5.05
CA ARG A 292 -9.69 1.24 3.72
C ARG A 292 -11.22 1.19 3.73
#